data_AF-A0A949JKM5-F1
#
_entry.id   AF-A0A949JKM5-F1
#
_cell.length_a   1.000
_cell.length_b   1.000
_cell.length_c   1.000
_cell.angle_alpha   90.00
_cell.angle_beta   90.00
_cell.angle_gamma   90.00
#
_symmetry.space_group_name_H-M   'P 1'
#
loop_
_entity.id
_entity.type
_entity.pdbx_description
1 polymer ?
#
loop_
_entity_poly.entity_id
_entity_poly.type
_entity_poly.pdbx_seq_one_letter_code
_entity_poly.pdbx_strand_id
1 'polypeptide(L)' 'MHPSEAPCPSFRERKGCWEIDWIGIISSLPPEKKEYWRKFMSKCPNCPVYAVHREEKDRVLQRIDSL' A
#
# COMPACT_ATOMS: atom_id res chain seq x y z
N MET A 1 9.45 9.32 -16.04
CA MET A 1 8.95 8.05 -15.46
C MET A 1 7.60 7.77 -16.09
N HIS A 2 7.46 6.67 -16.82
CA HIS A 2 6.18 6.27 -17.39
C HIS A 2 5.22 5.88 -16.23
N PRO A 3 3.91 6.20 -16.29
CA PRO A 3 2.96 5.84 -15.22
C PRO A 3 2.85 4.34 -14.94
N SER A 4 3.23 3.50 -15.90
CA SER A 4 3.34 2.05 -15.80
C SER A 4 4.57 1.57 -15.02
N GLU A 5 5.56 2.44 -14.80
CA GLU A 5 6.80 2.17 -14.05
C GLU A 5 6.74 2.73 -12.63
N ALA A 6 5.72 3.55 -12.31
CA ALA A 6 5.52 4.05 -10.96
C ALA A 6 5.17 2.86 -10.05
N PRO A 7 5.99 2.53 -9.04
CA PRO A 7 5.74 1.37 -8.20
C PRO A 7 4.42 1.54 -7.42
N CYS A 8 3.95 2.76 -7.18
CA CYS A 8 2.76 3.01 -6.37
C CYS A 8 1.45 2.75 -7.14
N PRO A 9 0.62 1.76 -6.74
CA PRO A 9 -0.67 1.49 -7.35
C PRO A 9 -1.65 2.67 -7.27
N SER A 10 -1.53 3.50 -6.23
CA SER A 10 -2.36 4.70 -6.07
C SER A 10 -2.16 5.69 -7.23
N PHE A 11 -0.90 5.84 -7.68
CA PHE A 11 -0.58 6.68 -8.82
C PHE A 11 -1.14 6.09 -10.12
N ARG A 12 -1.01 4.77 -10.29
CA ARG A 12 -1.52 4.05 -11.48
C ARG A 12 -3.04 4.14 -11.61
N GLU A 13 -3.76 4.02 -10.50
CA GLU A 13 -5.23 4.07 -10.49
C GLU A 13 -5.80 5.49 -10.32
N ARG A 14 -4.94 6.51 -10.18
CA ARG A 14 -5.33 7.90 -9.86
C ARG A 14 -6.25 7.99 -8.64
N LYS A 15 -5.98 7.13 -7.66
CA LYS A 15 -6.72 7.07 -6.39
C LYS A 15 -5.80 7.46 -5.24
N GLY A 16 -6.40 7.88 -4.14
CA GLY A 16 -5.71 7.99 -2.86
C GLY A 16 -5.14 6.63 -2.45
N CYS A 17 -3.98 6.63 -1.78
CA CYS A 17 -3.38 5.39 -1.30
C CYS A 17 -4.18 4.69 -0.19
N TRP A 18 -5.26 5.29 0.31
CA TRP A 18 -6.23 4.68 1.22
C TRP A 18 -7.39 3.98 0.48
N GLU A 19 -7.61 4.31 -0.79
CA GLU A 19 -8.70 3.76 -1.62
C GLU A 19 -8.26 2.53 -2.42
N ILE A 20 -6.97 2.22 -2.39
CA ILE A 20 -6.37 1.08 -3.08
C ILE A 20 -6.59 -0.20 -2.28
N ASP A 21 -7.00 -1.26 -2.97
CA ASP A 21 -7.02 -2.62 -2.40
C ASP A 21 -5.59 -3.20 -2.33
N TRP A 22 -4.84 -2.73 -1.35
CA TRP A 22 -3.48 -3.20 -1.09
C TRP A 22 -3.43 -4.68 -0.75
N ILE A 23 -4.47 -5.24 -0.15
CA ILE A 23 -4.51 -6.66 0.23
C ILE A 23 -4.61 -7.52 -1.02
N GLY A 24 -5.54 -7.21 -1.93
CA GLY A 24 -5.66 -7.88 -3.21
C GLY A 24 -4.38 -7.77 -4.04
N ILE A 25 -3.80 -6.57 -4.11
CA ILE A 25 -2.55 -6.36 -4.85
C ILE A 25 -1.40 -7.17 -4.23
N ILE A 26 -1.11 -7.02 -2.94
CA ILE A 26 0.04 -7.67 -2.31
C ILE A 26 -0.12 -9.19 -2.28
N SER A 27 -1.34 -9.70 -2.01
CA SER A 27 -1.57 -11.15 -1.95
C SER A 27 -1.30 -11.86 -3.28
N SER A 28 -1.54 -11.19 -4.41
CA SER A 28 -1.30 -11.72 -5.77
C SER A 28 0.17 -11.66 -6.24
N LEU A 29 1.04 -10.95 -5.52
CA LEU A 29 2.43 -10.78 -5.91
C LEU A 29 3.33 -11.98 -5.50
N PRO A 30 4.46 -12.19 -6.18
CA PRO A 30 5.50 -13.13 -5.73
C PRO A 30 6.06 -12.77 -4.34
N PRO A 31 6.58 -13.74 -3.57
CA PRO A 31 7.10 -13.52 -2.22
C PRO A 31 8.11 -12.37 -2.12
N GLU A 32 9.05 -12.22 -3.07
CA GLU A 32 10.05 -11.16 -3.00
C GLU A 32 9.43 -9.75 -3.09
N LYS A 33 8.33 -9.62 -3.84
CA LYS A 33 7.59 -8.37 -3.98
C LYS A 33 6.67 -8.12 -2.78
N LYS A 34 6.15 -9.18 -2.13
CA LYS A 34 5.38 -9.04 -0.88
C LYS A 34 6.23 -8.41 0.23
N GLU A 35 7.45 -8.88 0.40
CA GLU A 35 8.36 -8.34 1.42
C GLU A 35 8.69 -6.86 1.18
N TYR A 36 8.95 -6.48 -0.08
CA TYR A 36 9.14 -5.08 -0.46
C TYR A 36 7.94 -4.22 -0.03
N TRP A 37 6.72 -4.66 -0.32
CA TRP A 37 5.52 -3.90 0.02
C TRP A 37 5.25 -3.84 1.53
N ARG A 38 5.55 -4.90 2.29
CA ARG A 38 5.48 -4.84 3.77
C ARG A 38 6.43 -3.77 4.32
N LYS A 39 7.69 -3.74 3.84
CA LYS A 39 8.68 -2.73 4.23
C LYS A 39 8.31 -1.31 3.78
N PHE A 40 7.63 -1.18 2.65
CA PHE A 40 7.13 0.11 2.18
C PHE A 40 5.98 0.59 3.07
N MET A 41 5.02 -0.28 3.37
CA MET A 41 3.82 0.03 4.13
C MET A 41 4.09 0.26 5.61
N SER A 42 5.16 -0.32 6.19
CA SER A 42 5.57 -0.02 7.57
C SER A 42 5.98 1.45 7.78
N LYS A 43 6.28 2.19 6.71
CA LYS A 43 6.54 3.64 6.76
C LYS A 43 5.26 4.48 6.72
N CYS A 44 4.10 3.87 6.48
CA CYS A 44 2.85 4.59 6.31
C CYS A 44 2.44 5.45 7.53
N PRO A 45 2.74 5.08 8.79
CA PRO A 45 2.44 5.94 9.94
C PRO A 45 3.09 7.33 9.89
N ASN A 46 4.18 7.48 9.14
CA ASN A 46 4.87 8.77 8.95
C ASN A 46 4.32 9.58 7.75
N CYS A 47 3.28 9.09 7.07
CA CYS A 47 2.72 9.74 5.89
C CYS A 47 1.63 10.75 6.26
N PRO A 48 1.60 11.96 5.68
CA PRO A 48 0.52 12.93 5.90
C PRO A 48 -0.87 12.35 5.62
N VAL A 49 -0.98 11.45 4.63
CA VAL A 49 -2.24 10.79 4.27
C VAL A 49 -2.72 9.83 5.36
N TYR A 50 -1.80 9.18 6.07
CA TYR A 50 -2.16 8.31 7.19
C TYR A 50 -2.76 9.11 8.34
N ALA A 51 -2.30 10.34 8.60
CA ALA A 51 -2.88 11.19 9.63
C ALA A 51 -4.36 11.55 9.35
N VAL A 52 -4.73 11.67 8.08
CA VAL A 52 -6.11 12.00 7.65
C VAL A 52 -7.00 10.76 7.56
N HIS A 53 -6.46 9.62 7.10
CA HIS A 53 -7.20 8.38 6.86
C HIS A 53 -6.70 7.23 7.75
N ARG A 54 -6.50 7.54 9.03
CA ARG A 54 -5.83 6.63 9.98
C ARG A 54 -6.56 5.30 10.11
N GLU A 55 -7.88 5.32 10.27
CA GLU A 55 -8.67 4.11 10.50
C GLU A 55 -8.62 3.14 9.32
N GLU A 56 -8.80 3.64 8.09
CA GLU A 56 -8.72 2.82 6.89
C GLU A 56 -7.32 2.24 6.70
N LYS A 57 -6.29 3.07 6.94
CA LYS A 57 -4.90 2.64 6.81
C LYS A 57 -4.50 1.63 7.88
N ASP A 58 -4.92 1.79 9.13
CA ASP A 58 -4.65 0.83 10.21
C ASP A 58 -5.24 -0.55 9.90
N ARG A 59 -6.48 -0.62 9.40
CA ARG A 59 -7.10 -1.89 8.98
C ARG A 59 -6.31 -2.58 7.87
N VAL A 60 -5.81 -1.80 6.91
CA VAL A 60 -4.98 -2.33 5.82
C VAL A 60 -3.64 -2.82 6.35
N LEU A 61 -2.96 -2.04 7.20
CA LEU A 61 -1.65 -2.42 7.77
C LEU A 61 -1.74 -3.70 8.60
N GLN A 62 -2.74 -3.82 9.48
CA GLN A 62 -2.97 -5.03 10.28
C GLN A 62 -3.17 -6.29 9.42
N ARG A 63 -3.90 -6.15 8.31
CA ARG A 63 -4.12 -7.26 7.38
C ARG A 63 -2.86 -7.60 6.59
N ILE A 64 -2.05 -6.62 6.21
CA ILE A 64 -0.77 -6.84 5.52
C ILE A 64 0.23 -7.60 6.40
N ASP A 65 0.28 -7.28 7.70
CA ASP A 65 1.15 -7.98 8.66
C ASP A 65 0.75 -9.45 8.85
N SER A 66 -0.52 -9.78 8.57
CA SER A 66 -1.06 -11.15 8.67
C SER A 66 -0.96 -11.96 7.37
N LEU A 67 -0.52 -11.36 6.26
CA LEU A 67 -0.28 -12.06 4.97
C LEU A 67 1.05 -12.80 4.99
#